data_AF-A0A1X2GBZ7-F1
#
_entry.id   AF-A0A1X2GBZ7-F1
#
_cell.length_a   1.000
_cell.length_b   1.000
_cell.length_c   1.000
_cell.angle_alpha   90.00
_cell.angle_beta   90.00
_cell.angle_gamma   90.00
#
_symmetry.space_group_name_H-M   'P 1'
#
loop_
_entity.id
_entity.type
_entity.pdbx_description
1 polymer ?
#
loop_
_entity_poly.entity_id
_entity_poly.type
_entity_poly.pdbx_seq_one_letter_code
_entity_poly.pdbx_strand_id
1 'polypeptide(L)'
;MDRLTQLQDAIDSASVPMARMFTNSIYYVHEKSNMVQLDPDIPVLNPKVQADPPEVFQANLQELVTDLVKQAKEIDTLIEGLPGIERTEAEQNLQENASPIP
;
A
#
# COMPACT_ATOMS: atom_id res chain seq x y z
N MET A 1 -2.11 -1.22 -27.75
CA MET A 1 -2.68 -1.11 -26.39
C MET A 1 -2.42 0.31 -25.95
N ASP A 2 -3.48 1.03 -25.63
CA ASP A 2 -3.39 2.45 -25.29
C ASP A 2 -2.62 2.63 -23.98
N ARG A 3 -1.74 3.64 -23.90
CA ARG A 3 -0.83 3.84 -22.75
C ARG A 3 -1.58 4.32 -21.51
N LEU A 4 -2.70 5.01 -21.68
CA LEU A 4 -3.60 5.37 -20.59
C LEU A 4 -4.24 4.10 -19.99
N THR A 5 -4.55 3.12 -20.84
CA THR A 5 -5.02 1.80 -20.40
C THR A 5 -3.95 1.03 -19.64
N GLN A 6 -2.68 1.06 -20.07
CA GLN A 6 -1.58 0.43 -19.31
C GLN A 6 -1.38 1.08 -17.94
N LEU A 7 -1.54 2.40 -17.85
CA LEU A 7 -1.51 3.09 -16.56
C LEU A 7 -2.71 2.70 -15.70
N GLN A 8 -3.93 2.71 -16.24
CA GLN A 8 -5.11 2.29 -15.51
C GLN A 8 -4.96 0.85 -15.03
N ASP A 9 -4.47 -0.06 -15.86
CA ASP A 9 -4.15 -1.44 -15.47
C ASP A 9 -3.07 -1.48 -14.37
N ALA A 10 -2.05 -0.62 -14.40
CA ALA A 10 -1.02 -0.56 -13.37
C ALA A 10 -1.54 0.02 -12.04
N ILE A 11 -2.35 1.09 -12.09
CA ILE A 11 -3.01 1.68 -10.93
C ILE A 11 -4.02 0.68 -10.35
N ASP A 12 -4.82 0.01 -11.15
CA ASP A 12 -5.77 -1.00 -10.69
C ASP A 12 -5.04 -2.21 -10.12
N SER A 13 -3.94 -2.64 -10.76
CA SER A 13 -3.09 -3.73 -10.28
C SER A 13 -2.30 -3.39 -9.01
N ALA A 14 -2.11 -2.10 -8.65
CA ALA A 14 -1.36 -1.68 -7.46
C ALA A 14 -2.28 -1.16 -6.32
N SER A 15 -3.30 -0.36 -6.65
CA SER A 15 -4.21 0.25 -5.68
C SER A 15 -5.13 -0.79 -5.01
N VAL A 16 -5.63 -1.76 -5.77
CA VAL A 16 -6.49 -2.84 -5.25
C VAL A 16 -5.75 -3.71 -4.23
N PRO A 17 -4.54 -4.22 -4.49
CA PRO A 17 -3.79 -4.96 -3.48
C PRO A 17 -3.32 -4.08 -2.31
N MET A 18 -3.00 -2.81 -2.52
CA MET A 18 -2.64 -1.90 -1.41
C MET A 18 -3.81 -1.70 -0.43
N ALA A 19 -5.02 -1.45 -0.92
CA ALA A 19 -6.22 -1.33 -0.08
C ALA A 19 -6.50 -2.63 0.69
N ARG A 20 -6.27 -3.78 0.04
CA ARG A 20 -6.41 -5.10 0.68
C ARG A 20 -5.36 -5.35 1.76
N MET A 21 -4.10 -4.97 1.52
CA MET A 21 -3.04 -5.02 2.54
C MET A 21 -3.36 -4.10 3.73
N PHE A 22 -3.93 -2.92 3.47
CA PHE A 22 -4.33 -1.97 4.52
C PHE A 22 -5.47 -2.50 5.40
N THR A 23 -6.47 -3.12 4.80
CA THR A 23 -7.58 -3.72 5.56
C THR A 23 -7.13 -4.97 6.32
N ASN A 24 -6.30 -5.81 5.73
CA ASN A 24 -5.72 -6.99 6.39
C ASN A 24 -4.79 -6.62 7.55
N SER A 25 -4.00 -5.55 7.41
CA SER A 25 -3.11 -5.07 8.47
C SER A 25 -3.89 -4.56 9.68
N ILE A 26 -4.93 -3.77 9.46
CA ILE A 26 -5.83 -3.31 10.53
C ILE A 26 -6.50 -4.51 11.21
N TYR A 27 -6.98 -5.47 10.41
CA TYR A 27 -7.56 -6.70 10.94
C TYR A 27 -6.56 -7.49 11.80
N TYR A 28 -5.33 -7.66 11.31
CA TYR A 28 -4.26 -8.35 12.03
C TYR A 28 -3.94 -7.67 13.37
N VAL A 29 -3.73 -6.36 13.37
CA VAL A 29 -3.46 -5.59 14.60
C VAL A 29 -4.63 -5.69 15.56
N HIS A 30 -5.87 -5.55 15.06
CA HIS A 30 -7.06 -5.67 15.89
C HIS A 30 -7.16 -7.06 16.51
N GLU A 31 -7.01 -8.13 15.74
CA GLU A 31 -7.25 -9.50 16.22
C GLU A 31 -6.10 -10.05 17.07
N LYS A 32 -4.85 -9.70 16.71
CA LYS A 32 -3.63 -10.29 17.29
C LYS A 32 -2.98 -9.46 18.38
N SER A 33 -3.41 -8.22 18.60
CA SER A 33 -2.96 -7.40 19.73
C SER A 33 -3.40 -8.01 21.07
N ASN A 34 -2.45 -8.09 22.00
CA ASN A 34 -2.74 -8.52 23.36
C ASN A 34 -3.13 -7.33 24.25
N MET A 35 -3.92 -7.59 25.31
CA MET A 35 -4.20 -6.58 26.32
C MET A 35 -3.01 -6.44 27.26
N VAL A 36 -2.56 -5.21 27.48
CA VAL A 36 -1.47 -4.90 28.41
C VAL A 36 -2.07 -4.40 29.73
N GLN A 37 -1.58 -4.93 30.84
CA GLN A 37 -1.93 -4.42 32.16
C GLN A 37 -1.30 -3.04 32.36
N LEU A 38 -2.12 -2.02 32.56
CA LEU A 38 -1.67 -0.64 32.80
C LEU A 38 -1.38 -0.38 34.27
N ASP A 39 -2.11 -1.05 35.17
CA ASP A 39 -2.02 -0.87 36.61
C ASP A 39 -1.86 -2.24 37.31
N PRO A 40 -0.84 -2.43 38.17
CA PRO A 40 -0.60 -3.69 38.87
C PRO A 40 -1.75 -4.12 39.79
N ASP A 41 -2.57 -3.18 40.29
CA ASP A 41 -3.73 -3.47 41.14
C ASP A 41 -4.97 -3.91 40.36
N ILE A 42 -4.99 -3.72 39.04
CA ILE A 42 -6.13 -4.06 38.17
C ILE A 42 -5.73 -5.20 37.21
N PRO A 43 -6.12 -6.46 37.49
CA PRO A 43 -5.80 -7.57 36.61
C PRO A 43 -6.58 -7.48 35.30
N VAL A 44 -5.98 -7.94 34.20
CA VAL A 44 -6.63 -8.03 32.89
C VAL A 44 -7.71 -9.12 32.95
N LEU A 45 -8.97 -8.71 32.92
CA LEU A 45 -10.13 -9.61 33.13
C LEU A 45 -10.41 -10.55 31.95
N ASN A 46 -10.01 -10.18 30.73
CA ASN A 46 -10.27 -10.96 29.51
C ASN A 46 -9.08 -10.89 28.54
N PRO A 47 -8.02 -11.71 28.73
CA PRO A 47 -6.95 -11.81 27.74
C PRO A 47 -7.50 -12.33 26.40
N LYS A 48 -7.09 -11.72 25.30
CA LYS A 48 -7.49 -12.17 23.96
C LYS A 48 -6.85 -13.53 23.66
N VAL A 49 -7.67 -14.57 23.52
CA VAL A 49 -7.23 -15.96 23.26
C VAL A 49 -6.47 -16.09 21.93
N GLN A 50 -6.77 -15.23 20.95
CA GLN A 50 -6.13 -15.24 19.64
C GLN A 50 -4.88 -14.35 19.55
N ALA A 51 -4.51 -13.64 20.62
CA ALA A 51 -3.36 -12.75 20.60
C ALA A 51 -2.07 -13.52 20.36
N ASP A 52 -1.21 -12.98 19.50
CA ASP A 52 0.09 -13.55 19.26
C ASP A 52 1.05 -13.19 20.43
N PRO A 53 2.08 -14.01 20.71
CA PRO A 53 3.12 -13.64 21.64
C PRO A 53 3.75 -12.29 21.24
N PRO A 54 4.15 -11.43 22.20
CA PRO A 54 4.60 -10.06 21.90
C PRO A 54 5.79 -10.02 20.93
N GLU A 55 6.71 -10.99 21.01
CA GLU A 55 7.85 -11.10 20.09
C GLU A 55 7.42 -11.43 18.66
N VAL A 56 6.46 -12.35 18.50
CA VAL A 56 5.89 -12.75 17.20
C VAL A 56 5.06 -11.62 16.61
N PHE A 57 4.25 -10.96 17.43
CA PHE A 57 3.45 -9.81 17.03
C PHE A 57 4.34 -8.66 16.53
N GLN A 58 5.43 -8.35 17.26
CA GLN A 58 6.38 -7.31 16.88
C GLN A 58 7.05 -7.65 15.54
N ALA A 59 7.49 -8.90 15.34
CA ALA A 59 8.13 -9.34 14.11
C ALA A 59 7.17 -9.25 12.91
N ASN A 60 5.96 -9.79 13.05
CA ASN A 60 4.94 -9.76 12.00
C ASN A 60 4.51 -8.32 11.65
N LEU A 61 4.46 -7.43 12.65
CA LEU A 61 4.16 -6.02 12.44
C LEU A 61 5.29 -5.31 11.67
N GLN A 62 6.55 -5.63 11.94
CA GLN A 62 7.68 -5.09 11.17
C GLN A 62 7.67 -5.56 9.71
N GLU A 63 7.37 -6.84 9.48
CA GLU A 63 7.23 -7.40 8.12
C GLU A 63 6.11 -6.68 7.36
N LEU A 64 4.94 -6.56 7.98
CA LEU A 64 3.79 -5.90 7.39
C LEU A 64 4.04 -4.42 7.05
N VAL A 65 4.73 -3.68 7.92
CA VAL A 65 5.14 -2.29 7.65
C VAL A 65 6.13 -2.23 6.48
N THR A 66 7.08 -3.17 6.44
CA THR A 66 8.09 -3.23 5.36
C THR A 66 7.44 -3.45 4.01
N ASP A 67 6.49 -4.39 3.92
CA ASP A 67 5.75 -4.67 2.69
C ASP A 67 4.88 -3.49 2.26
N LEU A 68 4.23 -2.81 3.20
CA LEU A 68 3.40 -1.66 2.91
C LEU A 68 4.23 -0.48 2.36
N VAL A 69 5.41 -0.23 2.93
CA VAL A 69 6.35 0.79 2.43
C VAL A 69 6.89 0.41 1.05
N LYS A 70 7.18 -0.87 0.82
CA LYS A 70 7.64 -1.34 -0.50
C LYS A 70 6.58 -1.09 -1.57
N GLN A 71 5.32 -1.43 -1.29
CA GLN A 71 4.21 -1.19 -2.20
C GLN A 71 3.99 0.30 -2.48
N ALA A 72 4.08 1.16 -1.47
CA ALA A 72 4.01 2.61 -1.67
C ALA A 72 5.10 3.12 -2.64
N LYS A 73 6.33 2.63 -2.51
CA LYS A 73 7.44 2.99 -3.41
C LYS A 73 7.25 2.46 -4.83
N GLU A 74 6.67 1.28 -4.99
CA GLU A 74 6.33 0.72 -6.31
C GLU A 74 5.31 1.63 -7.01
N ILE A 75 4.30 2.12 -6.28
CA ILE A 75 3.34 3.11 -6.79
C ILE A 75 4.02 4.42 -7.16
N ASP A 76 4.90 4.97 -6.31
CA ASP A 76 5.64 6.19 -6.62
C ASP A 76 6.47 6.03 -7.91
N THR A 77 7.15 4.89 -8.07
CA THR A 77 7.94 4.59 -9.28
C THR A 77 7.06 4.51 -10.53
N LEU A 78 5.85 3.93 -10.41
CA LEU A 78 4.88 3.89 -11.50
C LEU A 78 4.37 5.28 -11.88
N ILE A 79 4.16 6.15 -10.89
CA ILE A 79 3.77 7.55 -11.10
C ILE A 79 4.90 8.34 -11.77
N GLU A 80 6.15 8.17 -11.34
CA GLU A 80 7.31 8.81 -11.98
C GLU A 80 7.55 8.30 -13.41
N GLY A 81 7.21 7.03 -13.67
CA GLY A 81 7.27 6.43 -15.01
C GLY A 81 6.19 6.92 -15.97
N LEU A 82 5.28 7.80 -15.54
CA LEU A 82 4.18 8.30 -16.35
C LEU A 82 4.66 9.13 -17.54
N PRO A 83 4.40 8.70 -18.79
CA PRO A 83 4.75 9.51 -19.93
C PRO A 83 3.91 10.80 -19.91
N GLY A 84 4.59 11.94 -19.92
CA GLY A 84 3.95 13.25 -19.99
C GLY A 84 3.69 13.93 -18.64
N ILE A 85 4.00 13.30 -17.49
CA ILE A 85 3.89 13.96 -16.17
C ILE A 85 4.69 15.28 -16.08
N GLU A 86 5.81 15.36 -16.79
CA GLU A 86 6.67 16.55 -16.84
C GLU A 86 6.25 17.59 -17.88
N ARG A 87 5.24 17.30 -18.72
CA ARG A 87 4.84 18.14 -19.86
C ARG A 87 3.43 18.67 -19.69
N THR A 88 3.22 19.91 -20.09
CA THR A 88 1.88 20.51 -20.12
C THR A 88 1.02 19.89 -21.23
N GLU A 89 -0.30 19.95 -21.08
CA GLU A 89 -1.28 19.43 -22.06
C GLU A 89 -1.01 19.94 -23.49
N ALA A 90 -0.58 21.20 -23.62
CA ALA A 90 -0.24 21.80 -24.91
C ALA A 90 0.98 21.14 -25.58
N GLU A 91 2.00 20.76 -24.81
CA GLU A 91 3.23 20.12 -25.30
C GLU A 91 3.00 18.66 -25.71
N GLN A 92 2.09 17.97 -25.01
CA GLN A 92 1.70 16.60 -25.35
C GLN A 92 0.94 16.55 -26.69
N ASN A 93 0.00 17.46 -26.90
CA ASN A 93 -0.80 17.56 -28.14
C ASN A 93 0.03 17.93 -29.38
N LEU A 94 1.11 18.72 -29.21
CA LEU A 94 2.03 19.07 -30.30
C LEU A 94 2.85 17.87 -30.78
N GLN A 95 3.18 16.94 -29.90
CA GLN A 95 4.02 15.78 -30.20
C GLN A 95 3.24 14.64 -30.85
N GLU A 96 1.96 14.51 -30.49
CA GLU A 96 1.03 13.58 -31.15
C GLU A 96 0.82 13.97 -32.62
N ASN A 97 0.68 15.27 -32.91
CA ASN A 97 0.54 15.79 -34.28
C ASN A 97 1.86 15.83 -35.08
N ALA A 98 3.02 15.66 -34.43
CA ALA A 98 4.34 15.67 -35.06
C ALA A 98 4.90 14.28 -35.39
N SER A 99 4.20 13.20 -35.02
CA SER A 99 4.57 11.84 -35.44
C SER A 99 4.22 11.66 -36.92
N PRO A 100 5.20 11.40 -37.82
CA PRO A 100 4.90 11.21 -39.23
C PRO A 100 4.05 9.95 -39.40
N ILE A 101 2.92 10.12 -40.08
CA ILE A 101 2.12 9.01 -40.61
C ILE A 101 3.05 8.20 -41.54
N PRO A 102 3.27 6.89 -41.31
CA PRO A 102 3.98 6.05 -42.27
C PRO A 102 3.23 5.92 -43.60
#